data_AF-A0A3N5DTK2-F1
#
_entry.id   AF-A0A3N5DTK2-F1
#
_cell.length_a   1.000
_cell.length_b   1.000
_cell.length_c   1.000
_cell.angle_alpha   90.00
_cell.angle_beta   90.00
_cell.angle_gamma   90.00
#
_symmetry.space_group_name_H-M   'P 1'
#
loop_
_entity.id
_entity.type
_entity.pdbx_description
1 polymer ?
#
loop_
_entity_poly.entity_id
_entity_poly.type
_entity_poly.pdbx_seq_one_letter_code
_entity_poly.pdbx_strand_id
1 'polypeptide(L)'
;MEDHSRERDFVELHGDRLLGFAMLLTLGDASLAGRLTSQALGGGVERIDQLRHPVRAAAWLRGQVTQAAGLPAWGQRRPSETERRDALRSMGVEPPTYDALASLNVRSRAAVVATAVEGFAIADVFEIVGSDERVRSARRDFLTAYLAASQARDSSPPPGELAMRVRAAAGA
;
A
#
# COMPACT_ATOMS: atom_id res chain seq x y z
N MET A 1 25.69 22.67 0.52
CA MET A 1 25.78 21.62 -0.53
C MET A 1 25.36 20.25 0.02
N GLU A 2 25.60 19.95 1.30
CA GLU A 2 25.26 18.66 1.94
C GLU A 2 23.76 18.40 2.15
N ASP A 3 22.93 19.46 2.21
CA ASP A 3 21.49 19.30 2.45
C ASP A 3 20.77 18.70 1.24
N HIS A 4 20.99 19.26 0.05
CA HIS A 4 20.36 18.79 -1.19
C HIS A 4 20.80 17.37 -1.60
N SER A 5 21.96 16.90 -1.13
CA SER A 5 22.36 15.51 -1.31
C SER A 5 21.52 14.57 -0.45
N ARG A 6 21.37 14.90 0.84
CA ARG A 6 20.57 14.10 1.79
C ARG A 6 19.10 14.02 1.38
N GLU A 7 18.53 15.11 0.88
CA GLU A 7 17.16 15.13 0.37
C GLU A 7 16.97 14.17 -0.82
N ARG A 8 17.90 14.20 -1.78
CA ARG A 8 17.87 13.28 -2.93
C ARG A 8 18.03 11.84 -2.50
N ASP A 9 19.00 11.54 -1.63
CA ASP A 9 19.22 10.19 -1.13
C ASP A 9 17.98 9.64 -0.41
N PHE A 10 17.28 10.49 0.36
CA PHE A 10 16.02 10.14 1.04
C PHE A 10 14.90 9.83 0.03
N VAL A 11 14.73 10.67 -1.00
CA VAL A 11 13.73 10.46 -2.05
C VAL A 11 14.03 9.21 -2.86
N GLU A 12 15.27 8.97 -3.26
CA GLU A 12 15.68 7.78 -4.00
C GLU A 12 15.47 6.50 -3.18
N LEU A 13 15.81 6.53 -1.89
CA LEU A 13 15.65 5.38 -1.00
C LEU A 13 14.18 4.96 -0.82
N HIS A 14 13.27 5.94 -0.78
CA HIS A 14 11.88 5.68 -0.38
C HIS A 14 10.86 5.77 -1.52
N GLY A 15 11.18 6.48 -2.62
CA GLY A 15 10.24 6.90 -3.65
C GLY A 15 9.50 5.75 -4.32
N ASP A 16 10.22 4.85 -4.98
CA ASP A 16 9.61 3.78 -5.77
C ASP A 16 8.77 2.83 -4.91
N ARG A 17 9.29 2.46 -3.73
CA ARG A 17 8.55 1.60 -2.79
C ARG A 17 7.31 2.30 -2.24
N LEU A 18 7.40 3.58 -1.92
CA LEU A 18 6.25 4.36 -1.44
C LEU A 18 5.19 4.53 -2.53
N LEU A 19 5.62 4.71 -3.79
CA LEU A 19 4.71 4.75 -4.94
C LEU A 19 4.00 3.41 -5.12
N GLY A 20 4.72 2.28 -5.04
CA GLY A 20 4.13 0.95 -5.09
C GLY A 20 3.09 0.72 -3.98
N PHE A 21 3.40 1.14 -2.75
CA PHE A 21 2.45 1.13 -1.64
C PHE A 21 1.21 1.98 -1.95
N ALA A 22 1.41 3.21 -2.41
CA ALA A 22 0.33 4.12 -2.74
C ALA A 22 -0.56 3.57 -3.87
N MET A 23 0.02 2.94 -4.90
CA MET A 23 -0.71 2.29 -5.99
C MET A 23 -1.63 1.18 -5.48
N LEU A 24 -1.12 0.30 -4.62
CA LEU A 24 -1.93 -0.75 -4.01
C LEU A 24 -3.02 -0.15 -3.12
N LEU A 25 -2.68 0.89 -2.36
CA LEU A 25 -3.61 1.58 -1.48
C LEU A 25 -4.74 2.27 -2.26
N THR A 26 -4.47 2.83 -3.43
CA THR A 26 -5.46 3.56 -4.25
C THR A 26 -6.14 2.68 -5.30
N LEU A 27 -5.87 1.37 -5.29
CA LEU A 27 -6.35 0.40 -6.29
C LEU A 27 -5.96 0.78 -7.72
N GLY A 28 -4.73 1.23 -7.93
CA GLY A 28 -4.23 1.55 -9.27
C GLY A 28 -4.62 2.93 -9.79
N ASP A 29 -5.18 3.81 -8.96
CA ASP A 29 -5.29 5.22 -9.31
C ASP A 29 -3.91 5.88 -9.23
N ALA A 30 -3.20 5.90 -10.37
CA ALA A 30 -1.84 6.39 -10.50
C ALA A 30 -1.70 7.88 -10.22
N SER A 31 -2.70 8.69 -10.63
CA SER A 31 -2.72 10.13 -10.39
C SER A 31 -2.82 10.42 -8.89
N LEU A 32 -3.72 9.74 -8.19
CA LEU A 32 -3.86 9.85 -6.74
C LEU A 32 -2.61 9.32 -6.03
N ALA A 33 -2.11 8.14 -6.42
CA ALA A 33 -0.93 7.52 -5.81
C ALA A 33 0.33 8.39 -5.94
N GLY A 34 0.58 8.94 -7.13
CA GLY A 34 1.70 9.85 -7.38
C GLY A 34 1.64 11.08 -6.49
N ARG A 35 0.48 11.75 -6.41
CA ARG A 35 0.31 12.92 -5.54
C ARG A 35 0.53 12.60 -4.07
N LEU A 36 -0.06 11.51 -3.57
CA LEU A 36 0.10 11.10 -2.17
C LEU A 36 1.56 10.81 -1.85
N THR A 37 2.26 10.15 -2.77
CA THR A 37 3.69 9.85 -2.66
C THR A 37 4.52 11.14 -2.61
N SER A 38 4.30 12.06 -3.56
CA SER A 38 5.01 13.36 -3.58
C SER A 38 4.76 14.17 -2.31
N GLN A 39 3.52 14.21 -1.81
CA GLN A 39 3.17 14.91 -0.59
C GLN A 39 3.88 14.31 0.64
N ALA A 40 3.86 12.98 0.77
CA ALA A 40 4.51 12.29 1.88
C ALA A 40 6.04 12.46 1.83
N LEU A 41 6.66 12.36 0.65
CA LEU A 41 8.10 12.60 0.48
C LEU A 41 8.48 14.04 0.84
N GLY A 42 7.70 15.03 0.38
CA GLY A 42 7.92 16.44 0.75
C GLY A 42 7.86 16.65 2.26
N GLY A 43 6.84 16.10 2.94
CA GLY A 43 6.75 16.18 4.39
C GLY A 43 7.85 15.40 5.14
N GLY A 44 8.40 14.36 4.52
CA GLY A 44 9.53 13.57 5.03
C GLY A 44 10.86 14.30 4.90
N VAL A 45 11.09 14.98 3.78
CA VAL A 45 12.24 15.85 3.54
C VAL A 45 12.32 16.97 4.58
N GLU A 46 11.20 17.64 4.88
CA GLU A 46 11.10 18.64 5.96
C GLU A 46 11.48 18.10 7.36
N ARG A 47 11.43 16.77 7.55
CA ARG A 47 11.65 16.08 8.82
C ARG A 47 12.84 15.12 8.77
N ILE A 48 13.73 15.25 7.79
CA ILE A 48 14.80 14.28 7.53
C ILE A 48 15.68 14.03 8.76
N ASP A 49 15.93 15.06 9.57
CA ASP A 49 16.70 14.94 10.82
C ASP A 49 16.00 14.14 11.92
N GLN A 50 14.68 14.05 11.89
CA GLN A 50 13.85 13.31 12.83
C GLN A 50 13.62 11.87 12.35
N LEU A 51 13.70 11.64 11.03
CA LEU A 51 13.46 10.36 10.36
C LEU A 51 14.75 9.61 10.00
N ARG A 52 15.76 9.65 10.87
CA ARG A 52 17.08 9.03 10.60
C ARG A 52 17.06 7.51 10.53
N HIS A 53 16.08 6.85 11.16
CA HIS A 53 15.98 5.39 11.15
C HIS A 53 15.19 4.93 9.91
N PRO A 54 15.80 4.25 8.93
CA PRO A 54 15.17 3.99 7.63
C PRO A 54 13.83 3.27 7.71
N VAL A 55 13.68 2.32 8.62
CA VAL A 55 12.42 1.58 8.81
C VAL A 55 11.32 2.47 9.39
N ARG A 56 11.67 3.37 10.33
CA ARG A 56 10.69 4.29 10.93
C ARG A 56 10.29 5.39 9.97
N ALA A 57 11.26 5.88 9.18
CA ALA A 57 11.00 6.79 8.07
C ALA A 57 10.02 6.16 7.07
N ALA A 58 10.28 4.91 6.68
CA ALA A 58 9.41 4.18 5.78
C ALA A 58 7.99 4.03 6.37
N ALA A 59 7.85 3.57 7.62
CA ALA A 59 6.56 3.44 8.29
C ALA A 59 5.81 4.78 8.38
N TRP A 60 6.49 5.85 8.78
CA TRP A 60 5.92 7.19 8.86
C TRP A 60 5.39 7.67 7.50
N LEU A 61 6.14 7.46 6.41
CA LEU A 61 5.71 7.80 5.06
C LEU A 61 4.44 7.04 4.64
N ARG A 62 4.34 5.73 4.94
CA ARG A 62 3.11 4.95 4.69
C ARG A 62 1.94 5.47 5.52
N GLY A 63 2.19 5.87 6.76
CA GLY A 63 1.19 6.49 7.63
C GLY A 63 0.63 7.78 7.03
N GLN A 64 1.50 8.66 6.52
CA GLN A 64 1.08 9.90 5.83
C GLN A 64 0.22 9.61 4.59
N VAL A 65 0.67 8.69 3.73
CA VAL A 65 -0.10 8.26 2.55
C VAL A 65 -1.46 7.68 2.95
N THR A 66 -1.49 6.83 3.98
CA THR A 66 -2.72 6.20 4.49
C THR A 66 -3.71 7.22 5.03
N GLN A 67 -3.23 8.20 5.81
CA GLN A 67 -4.06 9.27 6.35
C GLN A 67 -4.65 10.14 5.24
N ALA A 68 -3.82 10.57 4.29
CA ALA A 68 -4.26 11.44 3.19
C ALA A 68 -5.18 10.73 2.19
N ALA A 69 -4.98 9.42 1.95
CA ALA A 69 -5.86 8.61 1.09
C ALA A 69 -7.29 8.45 1.64
N GLY A 70 -7.48 8.64 2.95
CA GLY A 70 -8.81 8.62 3.58
C GLY A 70 -9.62 9.89 3.36
N LEU A 71 -9.02 10.95 2.80
CA LEU A 71 -9.68 12.23 2.57
C LEU A 71 -10.38 12.27 1.20
N PRO A 72 -11.50 12.99 1.06
CA PRO A 72 -12.17 13.14 -0.23
C PRO A 72 -11.28 13.85 -1.25
N ALA A 73 -11.05 13.22 -2.41
CA ALA A 73 -10.34 13.83 -3.53
C ALA A 73 -11.30 14.72 -4.35
N TRP A 74 -11.41 15.99 -3.98
CA TRP A 74 -12.22 16.97 -4.71
C TRP A 74 -11.56 17.35 -6.05
N GLY A 75 -12.35 17.44 -7.11
CA GLY A 75 -11.93 18.00 -8.40
C GLY A 75 -11.05 17.12 -9.29
N GLN A 76 -10.90 15.83 -8.98
CA GLN A 76 -10.14 14.92 -9.83
C GLN A 76 -11.02 13.95 -10.60
N ARG A 77 -10.64 13.70 -11.86
CA ARG A 77 -11.16 12.57 -12.63
C ARG A 77 -10.78 11.29 -11.91
N ARG A 78 -11.79 10.50 -11.54
CA ARG A 78 -11.58 9.13 -11.07
C ARG A 78 -11.32 8.23 -12.27
N PRO A 79 -10.26 7.41 -12.27
CA PRO A 79 -10.07 6.41 -13.30
C PRO A 79 -11.21 5.38 -13.26
N SER A 80 -11.54 4.85 -14.42
CA SER A 80 -12.46 3.73 -14.58
C SER A 80 -11.93 2.50 -13.84
N GLU A 81 -12.81 1.53 -13.57
CA GLU A 81 -12.39 0.27 -12.97
C GLU A 81 -11.42 -0.51 -13.85
N THR A 82 -11.59 -0.49 -15.18
CA THR A 82 -10.67 -1.14 -16.11
C THR A 82 -9.27 -0.52 -16.05
N GLU A 83 -9.16 0.82 -16.10
CA GLU A 83 -7.86 1.51 -15.96
C GLU A 83 -7.16 1.14 -14.64
N ARG A 84 -7.90 1.10 -13.53
CA ARG A 84 -7.41 0.69 -12.21
C ARG A 84 -6.90 -0.75 -12.17
N ARG A 85 -7.66 -1.68 -12.75
CA ARG A 85 -7.29 -3.10 -12.82
C ARG A 85 -6.06 -3.31 -13.70
N ASP A 86 -5.97 -2.65 -14.85
CA ASP A 86 -4.84 -2.78 -15.75
C ASP A 86 -3.56 -2.20 -15.14
N ALA A 87 -3.66 -1.07 -14.44
CA ALA A 87 -2.55 -0.48 -13.70
C ALA A 87 -2.00 -1.39 -12.60
N LEU A 88 -2.86 -2.10 -11.87
CA LEU A 88 -2.40 -3.08 -10.87
C LEU A 88 -1.95 -4.40 -11.50
N ARG A 89 -2.55 -4.83 -12.61
CA ARG A 89 -2.12 -6.03 -13.34
C ARG A 89 -0.70 -5.89 -13.87
N SER A 90 -0.31 -4.71 -14.36
CA SER A 90 1.07 -4.45 -14.80
C SER A 90 2.09 -4.53 -13.65
N MET A 91 1.64 -4.35 -12.41
CA MET A 91 2.42 -4.58 -11.19
C MET A 91 2.39 -6.04 -10.70
N GLY A 92 1.78 -6.95 -11.45
CA GLY A 92 1.64 -8.37 -11.08
C GLY A 92 0.50 -8.67 -10.09
N VAL A 93 -0.42 -7.73 -9.88
CA VAL A 93 -1.61 -7.96 -9.04
C VAL A 93 -2.65 -8.76 -9.82
N GLU A 94 -3.00 -9.92 -9.29
CA GLU A 94 -4.00 -10.79 -9.89
C GLU A 94 -5.43 -10.30 -9.65
N PRO A 95 -6.40 -10.68 -10.50
CA PRO A 95 -7.80 -10.30 -10.33
C PRO A 95 -8.38 -10.63 -8.93
N PRO A 96 -8.16 -11.83 -8.34
CA PRO A 96 -8.67 -12.11 -6.99
C PRO A 96 -8.02 -11.23 -5.90
N THR A 97 -6.72 -10.93 -6.04
CA THR A 97 -6.02 -10.01 -5.15
C THR A 97 -6.58 -8.59 -5.27
N TYR A 98 -6.84 -8.12 -6.49
CA TYR A 98 -7.49 -6.84 -6.71
C TYR A 98 -8.87 -6.81 -6.04
N ASP A 99 -9.72 -7.82 -6.27
CA ASP A 99 -11.08 -7.86 -5.74
C ASP A 99 -11.07 -7.87 -4.20
N ALA A 100 -10.15 -8.63 -3.60
CA ALA A 100 -9.96 -8.67 -2.15
C ALA A 100 -9.42 -7.36 -1.57
N LEU A 101 -8.50 -6.66 -2.25
CA LEU A 101 -8.08 -5.33 -1.82
C LEU A 101 -9.22 -4.31 -1.96
N ALA A 102 -10.02 -4.43 -3.02
CA ALA A 102 -11.11 -3.52 -3.32
C ALA A 102 -12.26 -3.63 -2.32
N SER A 103 -12.49 -4.80 -1.72
CA SER A 103 -13.50 -5.00 -0.67
C SER A 103 -13.11 -4.37 0.68
N LEU A 104 -11.84 -3.99 0.86
CA LEU A 104 -11.35 -3.38 2.10
C LEU A 104 -11.44 -1.86 2.05
N ASN A 105 -11.69 -1.24 3.21
CA ASN A 105 -11.47 0.19 3.39
C ASN A 105 -9.96 0.54 3.32
N VAL A 106 -9.63 1.82 3.13
CA VAL A 106 -8.25 2.32 2.96
C VAL A 106 -7.31 1.84 4.07
N ARG A 107 -7.71 1.94 5.34
CA ARG A 107 -6.84 1.56 6.47
C ARG A 107 -6.62 0.05 6.56
N SER A 108 -7.67 -0.75 6.32
CA SER A 108 -7.53 -2.21 6.27
C SER A 108 -6.64 -2.63 5.09
N ARG A 109 -6.77 -1.96 3.94
CA ARG A 109 -5.90 -2.19 2.79
C ARG A 109 -4.44 -1.84 3.11
N ALA A 110 -4.19 -0.70 3.74
CA ALA A 110 -2.85 -0.33 4.21
C ALA A 110 -2.25 -1.38 5.16
N ALA A 111 -3.04 -1.92 6.08
CA ALA A 111 -2.59 -2.96 7.01
C ALA A 111 -2.14 -4.25 6.28
N VAL A 112 -2.95 -4.69 5.30
CA VAL A 112 -2.61 -5.86 4.47
C VAL A 112 -1.34 -5.57 3.67
N VAL A 113 -1.26 -4.46 2.95
CA VAL A 113 -0.10 -4.14 2.11
C VAL A 113 1.18 -4.02 2.95
N ALA A 114 1.14 -3.29 4.06
CA ALA A 114 2.31 -3.09 4.92
C ALA A 114 2.84 -4.42 5.50
N THR A 115 1.94 -5.32 5.91
CA THR A 115 2.36 -6.62 6.48
C THR A 115 2.74 -7.63 5.40
N ALA A 116 1.88 -7.84 4.42
CA ALA A 116 1.98 -8.95 3.48
C ALA A 116 2.89 -8.67 2.27
N VAL A 117 2.95 -7.41 1.83
CA VAL A 117 3.73 -7.03 0.65
C VAL A 117 5.08 -6.47 1.09
N GLU A 118 5.06 -5.53 2.04
CA GLU A 118 6.26 -4.81 2.45
C GLU A 118 6.99 -5.45 3.63
N GLY A 119 6.37 -6.39 4.36
CA GLY A 119 7.02 -7.16 5.42
C GLY A 119 7.33 -6.36 6.69
N PHE A 120 6.60 -5.28 6.96
CA PHE A 120 6.77 -4.51 8.20
C PHE A 120 6.44 -5.37 9.43
N ALA A 121 7.24 -5.19 10.48
CA ALA A 121 6.93 -5.74 11.78
C ALA A 121 5.63 -5.11 12.32
N ILE A 122 4.85 -5.89 13.09
CA ILE A 122 3.56 -5.42 13.65
C ILE A 122 3.73 -4.10 14.41
N ALA A 123 4.84 -3.94 15.15
CA ALA A 123 5.19 -2.72 15.87
C ALA A 123 5.20 -1.47 14.96
N ASP A 124 5.80 -1.57 13.76
CA ASP A 124 5.89 -0.46 12.81
C ASP A 124 4.55 -0.25 12.05
N VAL A 125 3.75 -1.30 11.88
CA VAL A 125 2.44 -1.20 11.25
C VAL A 125 1.46 -0.37 12.10
N PHE A 126 1.64 -0.32 13.41
CA PHE A 126 0.86 0.58 14.27
C PHE A 126 1.01 2.05 13.86
N GLU A 127 2.20 2.48 13.46
CA GLU A 127 2.44 3.85 12.97
C GLU A 127 1.69 4.12 11.66
N ILE A 128 1.36 3.08 10.90
CA ILE A 128 0.66 3.18 9.61
C ILE A 128 -0.87 3.18 9.80
N VAL A 129 -1.40 2.28 10.63
CA VAL A 129 -2.85 2.01 10.71
C VAL A 129 -3.48 2.20 12.09
N GLY A 130 -2.67 2.42 13.13
CA GLY A 130 -3.09 2.83 14.47
C GLY A 130 -3.68 1.76 15.39
N SER A 131 -3.75 0.48 15.00
CA SER A 131 -4.23 -0.61 15.89
C SER A 131 -3.89 -2.01 15.35
N ASP A 132 -3.50 -2.95 16.22
CA ASP A 132 -3.21 -4.35 15.90
C ASP A 132 -4.48 -5.17 15.65
N GLU A 133 -5.57 -4.88 16.37
CA GLU A 133 -6.86 -5.51 16.09
C GLU A 133 -7.29 -5.25 14.63
N ARG A 134 -7.00 -4.05 14.12
CA ARG A 134 -7.24 -3.70 12.73
C ARG A 134 -6.37 -4.51 11.78
N VAL A 135 -5.10 -4.76 12.12
CA VAL A 135 -4.21 -5.60 11.31
C VAL A 135 -4.76 -7.02 11.22
N ARG A 136 -5.13 -7.61 12.34
CA ARG A 136 -5.71 -8.96 12.40
C ARG A 136 -7.04 -9.06 11.65
N SER A 137 -7.97 -8.13 11.87
CA SER A 137 -9.24 -8.09 11.13
C SER A 137 -9.01 -7.95 9.63
N ALA A 138 -8.14 -7.01 9.21
CA ALA A 138 -7.88 -6.76 7.80
C ALA A 138 -7.29 -7.98 7.08
N ARG A 139 -6.38 -8.72 7.72
CA ARG A 139 -5.83 -9.98 7.19
C ARG A 139 -6.92 -11.03 6.99
N ARG A 140 -7.76 -11.25 8.01
CA ARG A 140 -8.86 -12.22 7.94
C ARG A 140 -9.87 -11.86 6.86
N ASP A 141 -10.26 -10.58 6.81
CA ASP A 141 -11.24 -10.09 5.85
C ASP A 141 -10.69 -10.17 4.42
N PHE A 142 -9.40 -9.86 4.23
CA PHE A 142 -8.70 -10.06 2.95
C PHE A 142 -8.72 -11.51 2.50
N LEU A 143 -8.33 -12.45 3.36
CA LEU A 143 -8.30 -13.88 3.01
C LEU A 143 -9.69 -14.40 2.64
N THR A 144 -10.71 -13.99 3.40
CA THR A 144 -12.10 -14.36 3.13
C THR A 144 -12.52 -13.87 1.75
N ALA A 145 -12.27 -12.59 1.44
CA ALA A 145 -12.61 -12.01 0.14
C ALA A 145 -11.82 -12.62 -1.02
N TYR A 146 -10.52 -12.88 -0.80
CA TYR A 146 -9.65 -13.50 -1.79
C TYR A 146 -10.12 -14.92 -2.13
N LEU A 147 -10.41 -15.75 -1.12
CA LEU A 147 -10.87 -17.12 -1.33
C LEU A 147 -12.23 -17.16 -2.05
N ALA A 148 -13.16 -16.26 -1.71
CA ALA A 148 -14.43 -16.13 -2.41
C ALA A 148 -14.24 -15.71 -3.88
N ALA A 149 -13.37 -14.74 -4.14
CA ALA A 149 -13.06 -14.27 -5.50
C ALA A 149 -12.34 -15.32 -6.34
N SER A 150 -11.48 -16.15 -5.73
CA SER A 150 -10.82 -17.27 -6.40
C SER A 150 -11.79 -18.40 -6.75
N GLN A 151 -12.71 -18.75 -5.85
CA GLN A 151 -13.70 -19.82 -6.08
C GLN A 151 -14.73 -19.44 -7.14
N ALA A 152 -15.14 -18.16 -7.22
CA ALA A 152 -16.04 -17.69 -8.27
C ALA A 152 -15.43 -17.75 -9.68
N ARG A 153 -14.11 -17.99 -9.79
CA ARG A 153 -13.35 -18.06 -11.03
C ARG A 153 -12.82 -19.49 -11.20
N ASP A 154 -13.73 -20.45 -11.38
CA ASP A 154 -13.38 -21.83 -11.72
C ASP A 154 -12.38 -21.85 -12.88
N SER A 155 -11.19 -22.42 -12.64
CA SER A 155 -9.98 -22.35 -13.49
C SER A 155 -9.11 -21.08 -13.33
N SER A 156 -8.72 -20.74 -12.10
CA SER A 156 -7.63 -19.78 -11.91
C SER A 156 -6.26 -20.42 -12.20
N PRO A 157 -5.35 -19.75 -12.94
CA PRO A 157 -3.94 -20.12 -12.94
C PRO A 157 -3.39 -20.11 -11.49
N PRO A 158 -2.26 -20.81 -11.23
CA PRO A 158 -1.66 -20.81 -9.91
C PRO A 158 -1.39 -19.38 -9.44
N PRO A 159 -1.57 -19.08 -8.14
CA PRO A 159 -1.42 -17.73 -7.61
C PRO A 159 -0.03 -17.18 -7.89
N GLY A 160 0.03 -15.96 -8.42
CA GLY A 160 1.24 -15.20 -8.68
C GLY A 160 1.98 -14.83 -7.40
N GLU A 161 3.23 -14.40 -7.55
CA GLU A 161 4.16 -14.20 -6.43
C GLU A 161 3.61 -13.29 -5.33
N LEU A 162 2.95 -12.19 -5.70
CA LEU A 162 2.33 -11.29 -4.73
C LEU A 162 1.18 -11.95 -3.96
N ALA A 163 0.32 -12.71 -4.66
CA ALA A 163 -0.77 -13.44 -4.02
C ALA A 163 -0.24 -14.53 -3.07
N MET A 164 0.85 -15.21 -3.46
CA MET A 164 1.52 -16.19 -2.60
C MET A 164 2.10 -15.53 -1.34
N ARG A 165 2.78 -14.39 -1.46
CA ARG A 165 3.31 -13.63 -0.32
C ARG A 165 2.20 -13.17 0.62
N VAL A 166 1.07 -12.73 0.06
CA VAL A 166 -0.08 -12.31 0.87
C VAL A 166 -0.75 -13.47 1.59
N ARG A 167 -0.91 -14.63 0.95
CA ARG A 167 -1.41 -15.83 1.63
C ARG A 167 -0.48 -16.30 2.75
N ALA A 168 0.83 -16.38 2.48
CA ALA A 168 1.81 -16.82 3.46
C ALA A 168 1.81 -15.91 4.70
N ALA A 169 1.70 -14.60 4.51
CA ALA A 169 1.56 -13.67 5.61
C ALA A 169 0.24 -13.89 6.36
N ALA A 170 -0.90 -13.96 5.68
CA ALA A 170 -2.20 -13.98 6.35
C ALA A 170 -2.56 -15.33 7.01
N GLY A 171 -1.87 -16.43 6.69
CA GLY A 171 -2.02 -17.74 7.34
C GLY A 171 -1.12 -17.99 8.56
N ALA A 172 -0.16 -17.10 8.83
CA ALA A 172 0.73 -17.12 10.00
C ALA A 172 0.27 -16.11 11.06
#